data_AF-A0A2D9EC25-F1
#
_entry.id   AF-A0A2D9EC25-F1
#
_cell.length_a   1.000
_cell.length_b   1.000
_cell.length_c   1.000
_cell.angle_alpha   90.00
_cell.angle_beta   90.00
_cell.angle_gamma   90.00
#
_symmetry.space_group_name_H-M   'P 1'
#
loop_
_entity.id
_entity.type
_entity.pdbx_description
1 polymer ?
#
loop_
_entity_poly.entity_id
_entity_poly.type
_entity_poly.pdbx_seq_one_letter_code
_entity_poly.pdbx_strand_id
1 'polypeptide(L)'
;MKKLPAILISLFSLTAIAQDTTCVMLTLDEVLIFDYSTSEVLNRFDHTGEYSIDVAEGEILCLHLYDDKKRFREVTTIWKDGDHVHDTFKSKDNVLYTNLSDESFIVEVSPPRKRKR
;
A
#
# COMPACT_ATOMS: atom_id res chain seq x y z
N MET A 1 48.36 37.61 8.69
CA MET A 1 47.91 36.51 7.80
C MET A 1 46.94 35.64 8.60
N LYS A 2 45.68 35.58 8.19
CA LYS A 2 44.59 34.84 8.85
C LYS A 2 44.72 33.36 8.48
N LYS A 3 44.55 32.45 9.45
CA LYS A 3 44.20 31.04 9.16
C LYS A 3 43.09 30.63 10.12
N LEU A 4 41.85 30.61 9.61
CA LEU A 4 40.72 29.94 10.24
C LEU A 4 40.96 28.42 10.23
N PRO A 5 40.63 27.67 11.30
CA PRO A 5 40.55 26.23 11.21
C PRO A 5 39.27 25.84 10.44
N ALA A 6 39.44 25.05 9.39
CA ALA A 6 38.36 24.51 8.57
C ALA A 6 37.53 23.51 9.40
N ILE A 7 36.25 23.82 9.61
CA ILE A 7 35.28 22.88 10.16
C ILE A 7 34.92 21.90 9.04
N LEU A 8 35.40 20.66 9.15
CA LEU A 8 35.01 19.57 8.26
C LEU A 8 33.60 19.11 8.68
N ILE A 9 32.56 19.69 8.06
CA ILE A 9 31.20 19.17 8.18
C ILE A 9 31.15 17.91 7.32
N SER A 10 31.36 16.73 7.92
CA SER A 10 31.03 15.47 7.28
C SER A 10 29.52 15.43 7.09
N LEU A 11 29.03 15.79 5.89
CA LEU A 11 27.68 15.44 5.47
C LEU A 11 27.60 13.92 5.46
N PHE A 12 27.10 13.32 6.55
CA PHE A 12 26.41 12.05 6.45
C PHE A 12 25.15 12.33 5.65
N SER A 13 25.25 12.18 4.34
CA SER A 13 24.08 12.01 3.49
C SER A 13 23.39 10.76 4.04
N LEU A 14 22.33 10.93 4.83
CA LEU A 14 21.35 9.86 4.97
C LEU A 14 20.85 9.63 3.55
N THR A 15 21.36 8.58 2.90
CA THR A 15 20.68 8.02 1.74
C THR A 15 19.34 7.58 2.29
N ALA A 16 18.32 8.41 2.11
CA ALA A 16 16.95 7.97 2.25
C ALA A 16 16.83 6.83 1.26
N ILE A 17 16.86 5.59 1.75
CA ILE A 17 16.38 4.47 0.97
C ILE A 17 14.93 4.85 0.74
N ALA A 18 14.62 5.30 -0.48
CA ALA A 18 13.24 5.49 -0.87
C ALA A 18 12.62 4.09 -0.74
N GLN A 19 11.87 3.87 0.33
CA GLN A 19 11.04 2.69 0.46
C GLN A 19 9.96 2.83 -0.59
N ASP A 20 9.96 1.94 -1.57
CA ASP A 20 8.96 1.95 -2.63
C ASP A 20 7.62 1.59 -1.98
N THR A 21 6.79 2.62 -1.81
CA THR A 21 5.44 2.50 -1.26
C THR A 21 4.48 2.55 -2.43
N THR A 22 3.86 1.41 -2.73
CA THR A 22 2.83 1.33 -3.76
C THR A 22 1.48 1.62 -3.14
N CYS A 23 0.76 2.61 -3.66
CA CYS A 23 -0.60 2.89 -3.24
C CYS A 23 -1.62 2.35 -4.23
N VAL A 24 -2.57 1.58 -3.71
CA VAL A 24 -3.69 1.04 -4.48
C VAL A 24 -4.99 1.48 -3.82
N MET A 25 -5.82 2.21 -4.54
CA MET A 25 -7.19 2.52 -4.14
C MET A 25 -8.16 1.59 -4.86
N LEU A 26 -8.99 0.89 -4.10
CA LEU A 26 -10.09 0.09 -4.62
C LEU A 26 -11.42 0.79 -4.35
N THR A 27 -12.14 1.09 -5.43
CA THR A 27 -13.53 1.52 -5.38
C THR A 27 -14.45 0.36 -5.75
N LEU A 28 -15.75 0.63 -5.91
CA LEU A 28 -16.73 -0.42 -6.25
C LEU A 28 -16.45 -1.09 -7.60
N ASP A 29 -15.91 -0.32 -8.55
CA ASP A 29 -15.80 -0.66 -9.97
C ASP A 29 -14.48 -0.20 -10.60
N GLU A 30 -13.61 0.48 -9.86
CA GLU A 30 -12.30 0.93 -10.34
C GLU A 30 -11.17 0.53 -9.39
N VAL A 31 -9.98 0.37 -9.95
CA VAL A 31 -8.70 0.35 -9.24
C VAL A 31 -7.89 1.55 -9.70
N LEU A 32 -7.30 2.28 -8.75
CA LEU A 32 -6.33 3.33 -9.02
C LEU A 32 -5.01 2.96 -8.36
N ILE A 33 -3.92 3.05 -9.13
CA ILE A 33 -2.56 2.92 -8.62
C ILE A 33 -1.95 4.31 -8.69
N PHE A 34 -1.38 4.78 -7.58
CA PHE A 34 -0.83 6.13 -7.50
C PHE A 34 0.50 6.16 -6.75
N ASP A 35 1.31 7.15 -7.07
CA ASP A 35 2.56 7.41 -6.37
C ASP A 35 2.24 7.96 -4.96
N TYR A 36 2.81 7.33 -3.93
CA TYR A 36 2.55 7.71 -2.55
C TYR A 36 3.00 9.13 -2.22
N SER A 37 4.13 9.58 -2.80
CA SER A 37 4.76 10.86 -2.46
C SER A 37 4.12 12.04 -3.18
N THR A 38 3.74 11.86 -4.45
CA THR A 38 3.21 12.93 -5.30
C THR A 38 1.68 12.88 -5.43
N SER A 39 1.05 11.77 -5.03
CA SER A 39 -0.38 11.48 -5.31
C SER A 39 -0.73 11.44 -6.80
N GLU A 40 0.27 11.30 -7.68
CA GLU A 40 0.06 11.15 -9.12
C GLU A 40 -0.57 9.80 -9.43
N VAL A 41 -1.68 9.79 -10.19
CA VAL A 41 -2.31 8.55 -10.64
C VAL A 41 -1.46 7.96 -11.77
N LEU A 42 -0.81 6.83 -11.47
CA LEU A 42 0.03 6.09 -12.41
C LEU A 42 -0.80 5.19 -13.32
N ASN A 43 -1.86 4.60 -12.78
CA ASN A 43 -2.77 3.74 -13.53
C ASN A 43 -4.19 3.82 -12.98
N ARG A 44 -5.18 3.64 -13.86
CA ARG A 44 -6.60 3.56 -13.55
C ARG A 44 -7.25 2.60 -14.52
N PHE A 45 -8.03 1.66 -14.00
CA PHE A 45 -8.80 0.74 -14.82
C PHE A 45 -10.04 0.23 -14.09
N ASP A 46 -11.03 -0.18 -14.88
CA ASP A 46 -12.25 -0.78 -14.37
C ASP A 46 -11.94 -2.19 -13.83
N HIS A 47 -12.54 -2.54 -12.70
CA HIS A 47 -12.39 -3.84 -12.06
C HIS A 47 -13.73 -4.32 -11.49
N THR A 48 -14.00 -5.62 -11.61
CA THR A 48 -15.13 -6.24 -10.93
C THR A 48 -14.69 -7.55 -10.29
N GLY A 49 -15.16 -7.78 -9.06
CA GLY A 49 -14.85 -9.01 -8.33
C GLY A 49 -13.67 -8.86 -7.37
N GLU A 50 -12.93 -9.95 -7.19
CA GLU A 50 -11.76 -10.03 -6.32
C GLU A 50 -10.54 -9.43 -7.01
N TYR A 51 -9.67 -8.77 -6.25
CA TYR A 51 -8.46 -8.15 -6.76
C TYR A 51 -7.24 -8.62 -5.96
N SER A 52 -6.21 -9.10 -6.65
CA SER A 52 -4.95 -9.49 -6.03
C SER A 52 -3.88 -8.45 -6.32
N ILE A 53 -3.08 -8.16 -5.29
CA ILE A 53 -1.95 -7.24 -5.33
C ILE A 53 -0.71 -8.04 -4.95
N ASP A 54 0.24 -8.15 -5.86
CA ASP A 54 1.57 -8.68 -5.57
C ASP A 54 2.41 -7.56 -4.93
N VAL A 55 2.90 -7.79 -3.71
CA VAL A 55 3.77 -6.85 -3.00
C VAL A 55 5.18 -7.42 -2.98
N ALA A 56 6.15 -6.69 -3.54
CA ALA A 56 7.51 -7.18 -3.63
C ALA A 56 8.24 -7.15 -2.27
N GLU A 57 9.35 -7.88 -2.19
CA GLU A 57 10.24 -7.82 -1.04
C GLU A 57 10.73 -6.39 -0.79
N GLY A 58 10.65 -5.93 0.46
CA GLY A 58 11.06 -4.58 0.83
C GLY A 58 10.07 -3.47 0.45
N GLU A 59 8.94 -3.78 -0.19
CA GLU A 59 7.89 -2.82 -0.49
C GLU A 59 6.86 -2.70 0.63
N ILE A 60 6.21 -1.53 0.69
CA ILE A 60 5.05 -1.30 1.56
C ILE A 60 3.84 -1.03 0.68
N LEU A 61 2.76 -1.79 0.89
CA LEU A 61 1.47 -1.52 0.26
C LEU A 61 0.66 -0.56 1.13
N CYS A 62 0.18 0.52 0.51
CA CYS A 62 -0.89 1.36 1.02
C CYS A 62 -2.20 1.01 0.28
N LEU A 63 -3.10 0.30 0.95
CA LEU A 63 -4.39 -0.10 0.42
C LEU A 63 -5.49 0.86 0.89
N HIS A 64 -6.09 1.61 -0.02
CA HIS A 64 -7.23 2.49 0.26
C HIS A 64 -8.54 1.87 -0.24
N LEU A 65 -9.38 1.43 0.69
CA LEU A 65 -10.73 0.94 0.39
C LEU A 65 -11.70 2.13 0.36
N TYR A 66 -12.21 2.46 -0.84
CA TYR A 66 -13.03 3.65 -1.09
C TYR A 66 -14.27 3.33 -1.97
N ASP A 67 -15.17 2.49 -1.44
CA ASP A 67 -16.41 2.10 -2.12
C ASP A 67 -17.49 3.20 -2.13
N ASP A 68 -17.29 4.33 -1.42
CA ASP A 68 -18.22 5.45 -1.16
C ASP A 68 -19.56 5.06 -0.45
N LYS A 69 -19.96 3.80 -0.57
CA LYS A 69 -21.13 3.18 0.04
C LYS A 69 -20.71 2.39 1.27
N LYS A 70 -21.65 2.21 2.21
CA LYS A 70 -21.45 1.30 3.36
C LYS A 70 -21.34 -0.14 2.86
N ARG A 71 -20.10 -0.59 2.69
CA ARG A 71 -19.69 -1.92 2.25
C ARG A 71 -18.62 -2.46 3.18
N PHE A 72 -18.37 -3.75 3.02
CA PHE A 72 -17.30 -4.45 3.68
C PHE A 72 -16.51 -5.21 2.62
N ARG A 73 -15.20 -5.32 2.84
CA ARG A 73 -14.31 -6.16 2.05
C ARG A 73 -13.50 -7.02 3.00
N GLU A 74 -13.28 -8.25 2.59
CA GLU A 74 -12.29 -9.11 3.20
C GLU A 74 -10.95 -8.81 2.55
N VAL A 75 -9.90 -8.74 3.37
CA VAL A 75 -8.53 -8.56 2.94
C VAL A 75 -7.73 -9.72 3.51
N THR A 76 -7.15 -10.52 2.62
CA THR A 76 -6.33 -11.68 2.97
C THR A 76 -4.89 -11.40 2.55
N THR A 77 -3.96 -11.46 3.49
CA THR A 77 -2.51 -11.42 3.19
C THR A 77 -2.00 -12.85 3.17
N ILE A 78 -1.29 -13.25 2.12
CA ILE A 78 -0.81 -14.62 1.89
C ILE A 78 0.70 -14.58 1.67
N TRP A 79 1.45 -15.26 2.52
CA TRP A 79 2.92 -15.36 2.43
C TRP A 79 3.35 -16.60 1.64
N LYS A 80 4.63 -16.68 1.26
CA LYS A 80 5.19 -17.75 0.43
C LYS A 80 5.12 -19.14 1.07
N ASP A 81 5.17 -19.20 2.39
CA ASP A 81 5.03 -20.43 3.17
C ASP A 81 3.58 -20.94 3.24
N GLY A 82 2.63 -20.18 2.71
CA GLY A 82 1.20 -20.46 2.74
C GLY A 82 0.49 -19.98 4.00
N ASP A 83 1.19 -19.34 4.94
CA ASP A 83 0.55 -18.66 6.05
C ASP A 83 -0.32 -17.52 5.50
N HIS A 84 -1.41 -17.22 6.21
CA HIS A 84 -2.32 -16.16 5.80
C HIS A 84 -3.06 -15.53 6.97
N VAL A 85 -3.25 -14.23 6.88
CA VAL A 85 -4.07 -13.44 7.81
C VAL A 85 -5.26 -12.90 7.05
N HIS A 86 -6.44 -13.04 7.64
CA HIS A 86 -7.70 -12.63 7.05
C HIS A 86 -8.44 -11.66 7.96
N ASP A 87 -8.77 -10.49 7.43
CA ASP A 87 -9.49 -9.44 8.15
C ASP A 87 -10.65 -8.88 7.33
N THR A 88 -11.72 -8.44 8.01
CA THR A 88 -12.87 -7.78 7.37
C THR A 88 -12.89 -6.30 7.74
N PHE A 89 -12.87 -5.44 6.71
CA PHE A 89 -12.85 -3.99 6.87
C PHE A 89 -14.13 -3.34 6.35
N LYS A 90 -14.53 -2.23 6.98
CA LYS A 90 -15.46 -1.28 6.36
C LYS A 90 -14.73 -0.62 5.20
N SER A 91 -15.33 -0.62 4.03
CA SER A 91 -14.70 -0.14 2.80
C SER A 91 -15.29 1.17 2.30
N LYS A 92 -16.07 1.90 3.12
CA LYS A 92 -16.58 3.22 2.72
C LYS A 92 -15.42 4.19 2.46
N ASP A 93 -14.48 4.23 3.40
CA ASP A 93 -13.26 5.02 3.37
C ASP A 93 -12.36 4.47 4.49
N ASN A 94 -11.35 3.69 4.11
CA ASN A 94 -10.42 3.07 5.06
C ASN A 94 -9.06 2.83 4.40
N VAL A 95 -7.98 3.18 5.09
CA VAL A 95 -6.61 3.04 4.60
C VAL A 95 -5.87 2.03 5.47
N LEU A 96 -5.23 1.06 4.82
CA LEU A 96 -4.46 -0.01 5.43
C LEU A 96 -3.03 0.06 4.91
N TYR A 97 -2.08 -0.24 5.78
CA TYR A 97 -0.68 -0.36 5.41
C TYR A 97 -0.20 -1.76 5.75
N THR A 98 0.52 -2.39 4.82
CA THR A 98 1.26 -3.61 5.15
C THR A 98 2.50 -3.25 5.95
N ASN A 99 3.02 -4.24 6.69
CA ASN A 99 4.33 -4.10 7.30
C ASN A 99 5.41 -4.31 6.23
N LEU A 100 6.59 -3.73 6.49
CA LEU A 100 7.79 -4.08 5.74
C LEU A 100 8.07 -5.57 5.93
N SER A 101 8.28 -6.28 4.82
CA SER A 101 8.54 -7.71 4.80
C SER A 101 9.82 -7.99 4.02
N ASP A 102 10.64 -8.90 4.53
CA ASP A 102 11.84 -9.44 3.85
C ASP A 102 11.47 -10.50 2.80
N GLU A 103 10.18 -10.75 2.61
CA GLU A 103 9.65 -11.64 1.57
C GLU A 103 8.49 -10.97 0.84
N SER A 104 8.34 -11.26 -0.45
CA SER A 104 7.16 -10.87 -1.22
C SER A 104 5.92 -11.67 -0.78
N PHE A 105 4.76 -11.04 -0.82
CA PHE A 105 3.48 -11.63 -0.41
C PHE A 105 2.34 -11.10 -1.29
N ILE A 106 1.18 -11.75 -1.22
CA ILE A 106 -0.01 -11.39 -1.99
C ILE A 106 -1.05 -10.81 -1.05
N VAL A 107 -1.70 -9.72 -1.46
CA VAL A 107 -2.89 -9.19 -0.79
C VAL A 107 -4.10 -9.37 -1.70
N GLU A 108 -5.04 -10.20 -1.26
CA GLU A 108 -6.31 -10.43 -1.95
C GLU A 108 -7.41 -9.60 -1.30
N VAL A 109 -8.15 -8.86 -2.11
CA VAL A 109 -9.27 -8.03 -1.67
C VAL A 109 -10.56 -8.53 -2.30
N SER A 110 -11.50 -8.96 -1.46
CA SER A 110 -12.76 -9.52 -1.90
C SER A 110 -13.64 -8.50 -2.64
N PRO A 111 -14.66 -8.98 -3.39
CA PRO A 111 -15.72 -8.11 -3.89
C PRO A 111 -16.44 -7.38 -2.73
N PRO A 112 -17.00 -6.17 -2.98
CA PRO A 112 -17.66 -5.39 -1.95
C PRO A 112 -19.00 -6.01 -1.54
N ARG A 113 -19.17 -6.32 -0.25
CA ARG A 113 -20.40 -6.94 0.29
C ARG A 113 -21.17 -6.01 1.23
N LYS A 114 -22.48 -6.22 1.31
CA LYS A 114 -23.33 -5.61 2.35
C LYS A 114 -23.28 -6.47 3.61
N ARG A 115 -23.38 -5.86 4.80
CA ARG A 115 -23.58 -6.63 6.05
C ARG A 115 -24.88 -7.43 5.93
N LYS A 116 -24.82 -8.75 6.13
CA LYS A 116 -26.04 -9.55 6.32
C LYS A 116 -26.76 -9.02 7.56
N ARG A 117 -28.05 -8.71 7.41
CA ARG A 117 -28.92 -8.30 8.52
C ARG A 117 -29.32 -9.51 9.34
#